data_AF-A0A0H2RQ46-F1
#
_entry.id   AF-A0A0H2RQ46-F1
#
_cell.length_a   1.000
_cell.length_b   1.000
_cell.length_c   1.000
_cell.angle_alpha   90.00
_cell.angle_beta   90.00
_cell.angle_gamma   90.00
#
_symmetry.space_group_name_H-M   'P 1'
#
loop_
_entity.id
_entity.type
_entity.pdbx_description
1 polymer ?
#
loop_
_entity_poly.entity_id
_entity_poly.type
_entity_poly.pdbx_seq_one_letter_code
_entity_poly.pdbx_strand_id
1 'polypeptide(L)'
;DVDIVAIQEPWKYSDNHRSFANHRWRVVYPTTHHDSDREAAATRSIMFVNVAISTNSWAPLAVDSPDVTAIEIRSRARCVCIFNIY
;
A
#
# COMPACT_ATOMS: atom_id res chain seq x y z
N ASP A 1 -1.95 1.41 19.63
CA ASP A 1 -2.50 0.89 18.36
C ASP A 1 -1.90 1.63 17.18
N VAL A 2 -1.79 0.96 16.04
CA VAL A 2 -1.31 1.55 14.78
C VAL A 2 -2.36 1.32 13.70
N ASP A 3 -2.66 2.39 12.96
CA ASP A 3 -3.69 2.42 11.91
C ASP A 3 -3.09 2.21 10.51
N ILE A 4 -1.86 2.70 10.30
CA ILE A 4 -1.16 2.66 9.02
C ILE A 4 0.30 2.32 9.27
N VAL A 5 0.85 1.40 8.50
CA VAL A 5 2.28 1.07 8.52
C VAL A 5 2.86 1.28 7.12
N ALA A 6 3.88 2.10 7.00
CA ALA A 6 4.67 2.26 5.79
C ALA A 6 5.91 1.36 5.88
N ILE A 7 6.13 0.53 4.86
CA ILE A 7 7.24 -0.42 4.81
C ILE A 7 8.05 -0.16 3.54
N GLN A 8 9.36 -0.06 3.71
CA GLN A 8 10.35 -0.07 2.63
C GLN A 8 10.99 -1.46 2.50
N GLU A 9 11.37 -1.83 1.28
CA GLU A 9 11.97 -3.12 0.92
C GLU A 9 11.25 -4.32 1.56
N PRO A 10 9.93 -4.48 1.33
CA PRO A 10 9.21 -5.54 1.98
C PRO A 10 9.69 -6.91 1.51
N TRP A 11 9.71 -7.87 2.44
CA TRP A 11 9.85 -9.26 2.05
C TRP A 11 8.61 -9.69 1.25
N LYS A 12 8.85 -10.43 0.16
CA LYS A 12 7.85 -10.87 -0.79
C LYS A 12 8.03 -12.35 -1.09
N TYR A 13 6.93 -13.07 -1.28
CA TYR A 13 6.98 -14.44 -1.75
C TYR A 13 7.47 -14.48 -3.20
N SER A 14 8.35 -15.44 -3.51
CA SER A 14 9.00 -15.54 -4.83
C SER A 14 8.07 -15.95 -5.96
N ASP A 15 6.89 -16.51 -5.65
CA ASP A 15 5.93 -17.04 -6.62
C ASP A 15 4.93 -15.98 -7.14
N ASN A 16 4.64 -14.95 -6.35
CA ASN A 16 3.60 -13.98 -6.65
C ASN A 16 3.94 -12.54 -6.26
N HIS A 17 5.13 -12.30 -5.72
CA HIS A 17 5.64 -11.00 -5.26
C HIS A 17 4.77 -10.28 -4.21
N ARG A 18 3.85 -10.98 -3.55
CA ARG A 18 3.05 -10.41 -2.46
C ARG A 18 3.80 -10.50 -1.14
N SER A 19 3.54 -9.55 -0.26
CA SER A 19 3.98 -9.55 1.13
C SER A 19 2.97 -10.26 2.03
N PHE A 20 3.49 -10.89 3.08
CA PHE A 20 2.67 -11.49 4.12
C PHE A 20 1.90 -10.43 4.91
N ALA A 21 0.60 -10.65 5.10
CA ALA A 21 -0.23 -9.85 5.99
C ALA A 21 -1.20 -10.77 6.74
N ASN A 22 -1.34 -10.53 8.04
CA ASN A 22 -2.37 -11.18 8.83
C ASN A 22 -3.73 -10.48 8.67
N HIS A 23 -4.78 -11.02 9.29
CA HIS A 23 -6.16 -10.53 9.18
C HIS A 23 -6.38 -9.09 9.70
N ARG A 24 -5.39 -8.46 10.35
CA ARG A 24 -5.48 -7.07 10.81
C ARG A 24 -5.21 -6.06 9.70
N TRP A 25 -4.63 -6.48 8.57
CA TRP A 25 -4.07 -5.56 7.59
C TRP A 25 -4.63 -5.78 6.19
N ARG A 26 -4.92 -4.67 5.51
CA ARG A 26 -5.06 -4.62 4.06
C ARG A 26 -3.76 -4.07 3.48
N VAL A 27 -3.11 -4.83 2.62
CA VAL A 27 -1.87 -4.39 1.97
C VAL A 27 -2.21 -3.56 0.74
N VAL A 28 -1.60 -2.39 0.64
CA VAL A 28 -1.63 -1.50 -0.50
C VAL A 28 -0.26 -1.57 -1.15
N TYR A 29 -0.25 -1.92 -2.42
CA TYR A 29 0.93 -1.91 -3.27
C TYR A 29 0.95 -0.64 -4.13
N PRO A 30 2.10 -0.26 -4.70
CA PRO A 30 2.16 0.70 -5.80
C PRO A 30 1.20 0.28 -6.90
N THR A 31 0.60 1.24 -7.62
CA THR A 31 -0.32 0.89 -8.72
C THR A 31 0.36 0.07 -9.80
N THR A 32 1.66 0.30 -10.03
CA THR A 32 2.47 -0.45 -11.00
C THR A 32 2.64 -1.93 -10.63
N HIS A 33 2.47 -2.31 -9.36
CA HIS A 33 2.62 -3.70 -8.89
C HIS A 33 1.71 -4.69 -9.64
N HIS A 34 0.59 -4.21 -10.17
CA HIS A 34 -0.38 -5.05 -10.87
C HIS A 34 -0.18 -5.07 -12.40
N ASP A 35 0.77 -4.32 -12.94
CA ASP A 35 0.95 -4.17 -14.39
C ASP A 35 1.69 -5.37 -15.01
N SER A 36 2.66 -5.94 -14.30
CA SER A 36 3.39 -7.14 -14.75
C SER A 36 4.15 -7.81 -13.59
N ASP A 37 4.59 -9.05 -13.80
CA ASP A 37 5.46 -9.76 -12.85
C ASP A 37 6.77 -8.99 -12.56
N ARG A 38 7.33 -8.35 -13.60
CA ARG A 38 8.52 -7.51 -13.47
C ARG A 38 8.28 -6.31 -12.54
N GLU A 39 7.16 -5.63 -12.68
CA GLU A 39 6.81 -4.48 -11.83
C GLU A 39 6.44 -4.91 -10.40
N ALA A 40 5.78 -6.07 -10.27
CA ALA A 40 5.51 -6.67 -8.96
C ALA A 40 6.83 -7.01 -8.23
N ALA A 41 7.79 -7.61 -8.94
CA ALA A 41 9.13 -7.88 -8.43
C ALA A 41 9.89 -6.59 -8.06
N ALA A 42 9.69 -5.51 -8.81
CA ALA A 42 10.33 -4.21 -8.58
C ALA A 42 9.74 -3.41 -7.40
N THR A 43 8.62 -3.83 -6.81
CA THR A 43 7.97 -3.09 -5.71
C THR A 43 8.89 -2.93 -4.49
N ARG A 44 9.17 -1.69 -4.08
CA ARG A 44 10.04 -1.38 -2.92
C ARG A 44 9.35 -0.61 -1.81
N SER A 45 8.14 -0.11 -2.04
CA SER A 45 7.27 0.50 -1.04
C SER A 45 5.96 -0.26 -0.96
N ILE A 46 5.45 -0.50 0.24
CA ILE A 46 4.04 -0.91 0.47
C ILE A 46 3.48 -0.19 1.70
N MET A 47 2.16 -0.16 1.82
CA MET A 47 1.48 0.31 3.02
C MET A 47 0.48 -0.71 3.54
N PHE A 48 0.43 -0.90 4.85
CA PHE A 48 -0.61 -1.68 5.50
C PHE A 48 -1.63 -0.71 6.08
N VAL A 49 -2.90 -0.90 5.73
CA VAL A 49 -4.04 -0.17 6.30
C VAL A 49 -4.78 -1.11 7.25
N ASN A 50 -4.94 -0.69 8.50
CA ASN A 50 -5.64 -1.47 9.51
C ASN A 50 -7.09 -1.71 9.08
N VAL A 51 -7.58 -2.94 9.24
CA VAL A 51 -8.94 -3.32 8.83
C VAL A 51 -10.04 -2.54 9.55
N ALA A 52 -9.74 -1.97 10.72
CA ALA A 52 -10.63 -1.10 11.49
C ALA A 52 -10.98 0.21 10.75
N ILE A 53 -10.16 0.64 9.78
CA ILE A 53 -10.50 1.76 8.91
C ILE A 53 -11.45 1.26 7.82
N SER A 54 -12.62 1.88 7.75
CA SER A 54 -13.61 1.61 6.70
C SER A 54 -13.01 1.77 5.32
N THR A 55 -13.25 0.80 4.44
CA THR A 55 -12.81 0.83 3.03
C THR A 55 -13.45 1.97 2.23
N ASN A 56 -14.53 2.57 2.73
CA ASN A 56 -15.16 3.74 2.13
C ASN A 56 -14.48 5.07 2.54
N SER A 57 -13.56 5.01 3.50
CA SER A 57 -12.88 6.17 4.08
C SER A 57 -11.44 6.33 3.59
N TRP A 58 -10.97 5.48 2.69
CA TRP A 58 -9.67 5.63 2.05
C TRP A 58 -9.62 4.97 0.68
N ALA A 59 -8.68 5.38 -0.15
CA ALA A 59 -8.42 4.78 -1.45
C ALA A 59 -6.91 4.84 -1.80
N PRO A 60 -6.37 3.89 -2.57
CA PRO A 60 -5.05 4.05 -3.18
C PRO A 60 -5.03 5.26 -4.13
N LEU A 61 -3.89 5.94 -4.18
CA LEU A 61 -3.61 6.98 -5.17
C LEU A 61 -2.62 6.43 -6.20
N ALA A 62 -2.93 6.62 -7.48
CA ALA A 62 -2.07 6.17 -8.56
C ALA A 62 -0.82 7.05 -8.67
N VAL A 63 0.33 6.40 -8.59
CA VAL A 63 1.64 7.00 -8.87
C VAL A 63 2.40 6.01 -9.73
N ASP A 64 2.93 6.49 -10.85
CA ASP A 64 3.65 5.68 -11.83
C ASP A 64 5.09 5.41 -11.37
N SER A 65 5.22 4.65 -10.28
CA SER A 65 6.52 4.23 -9.75
C SER A 65 6.36 3.03 -8.79
N PRO A 66 7.20 1.98 -8.90
CA PRO A 66 7.22 0.86 -7.95
C PRO A 66 7.80 1.24 -6.56
N ASP A 67 8.34 2.45 -6.43
CA ASP A 67 8.93 2.99 -5.20
C ASP A 67 7.96 3.81 -4.38
N VAL A 68 6.78 4.09 -4.95
CA VAL A 68 5.78 4.95 -4.31
C VAL A 68 4.50 4.16 -4.09
N THR A 69 4.12 4.06 -2.82
CA THR A 69 2.75 3.71 -2.47
C THR A 69 2.09 4.95 -1.92
N ALA A 70 0.87 5.24 -2.37
CA ALA A 70 0.13 6.38 -1.88
C ALA A 70 -1.30 5.99 -1.57
N ILE A 71 -1.84 6.57 -0.50
CA ILE A 71 -3.26 6.46 -0.15
C ILE A 71 -3.81 7.83 0.17
N GLU A 72 -5.09 8.01 -0.12
CA GLU A 72 -5.91 9.11 0.33
C GLU A 72 -6.84 8.63 1.42
N ILE A 73 -6.92 9.35 2.53
CA ILE A 73 -7.85 9.10 3.63
C ILE A 73 -8.83 10.25 3.70
N ARG A 74 -10.12 9.91 3.63
CA ARG A 74 -11.24 10.83 3.60
C ARG A 74 -11.99 10.80 4.92
N SER A 75 -12.09 11.96 5.55
CA SER A 75 -12.98 12.22 6.68
C SER A 75 -14.06 13.23 6.26
N ARG A 76 -15.07 13.45 7.10
CA ARG A 76 -16.16 14.41 6.82
C ARG A 76 -15.67 15.84 6.52
N ALA A 77 -14.53 16.24 7.07
CA ALA A 77 -14.05 17.62 7.00
C ALA A 77 -12.70 17.77 6.31
N ARG A 78 -11.95 16.68 6.13
CA ARG A 78 -10.55 16.72 5.67
C ARG A 78 -10.20 15.52 4.83
N CYS A 79 -9.33 15.77 3.88
CA CYS A 79 -8.64 14.77 3.10
C CYS A 79 -7.15 14.77 3.49
N VAL A 80 -6.57 13.59 3.68
CA VAL A 80 -5.15 13.42 3.99
C VAL A 80 -4.55 12.46 2.98
N CYS A 81 -3.55 12.92 2.21
CA CYS A 81 -2.78 12.06 1.33
C CYS A 81 -1.49 11.64 2.04
N ILE A 82 -1.20 10.34 2.03
CA ILE A 82 0.00 9.77 2.61
C ILE A 82 0.78 9.13 1.48
N PHE A 83 2.05 9.51 1.35
CA PHE A 83 2.98 8.96 0.39
C PHE A 83 4.07 8.22 1.16
N ASN A 84 4.21 6.92 0.89
CA ASN A 84 5.37 6.15 1.28
C ASN A 84 6.31 6.09 0.07
N ILE A 85 7.54 6.55 0.24
CA ILE A 85 8.53 6.68 -0.82
C ILE A 85 9.79 5.98 -0.33
N TYR A 86 10.28 5.02 -1.12
CA TYR A 86 11.58 4.38 -0.94
C TYR A 86 12.69 5.18 -1.64
#